data_AF-A0A163MFY6-F1
#
_entry.id   AF-A0A163MFY6-F1
#
_cell.length_a   1.000
_cell.length_b   1.000
_cell.length_c   1.000
_cell.angle_alpha   90.00
_cell.angle_beta   90.00
_cell.angle_gamma   90.00
#
_symmetry.space_group_name_H-M   'P 1'
#
loop_
_entity.id
_entity.type
_entity.pdbx_description
1 polymer ?
#
loop_
_entity_poly.entity_id
_entity_poly.type
_entity_poly.pdbx_seq_one_letter_code
_entity_poly.pdbx_strand_id
1 'polypeptide(L)'
;MDTYTKEDLEVRPWNQAQTIIWNGIALPDARRIIRSWLQIPVLRPQNPSVTWDDYEDLGLVRIKARVTELDWPEGLRMVQYSELETAGTRKPFTGVWQINLFLVCVYIAFLARKKKRNWLTLKLIASEEKDMDLSFSRSAVRQKLQDYLSTFFKCHVYGFKPLDSSISFYRILVFDKGATQAPSNRHIILIHYNHTEYFLLSGPEQNRTFVEQAIVAVFGAADIKQQPLSSNSLDALGKIIINRASLGVFGQFRYLQRDPLHNPLNFGRLSSPATPVIPDTNSSGNDNDTANNDDSSDDEHDHQPAMPPPEGDGAATYHYPKFTFVTTREQKRRIIPIQQDKMNQRYDDVERVFGNYPLDGLDSLTLKLEMSVEPVLSDHGIQISTDDTTDKAEEPKEAKDDDPIGDFFLGAPTSPKKKKASMDNFFNDDTMVDGLDESDKEASDNEEDDKEDSDNDESPFVWRDENDDPDTLTMKISLEGQNVMAGLRDLALHGYIDPPYPSWMTELVASGASLAYIKKDSLYLDVESSSKNG
;
A
#
# COMPACT_ATOMS: atom_id res chain seq x y z
N MET A 1 -16.53 20.13 5.97
CA MET A 1 -17.39 18.99 5.57
C MET A 1 -17.80 19.21 4.14
N ASP A 2 -17.71 18.20 3.29
CA ASP A 2 -18.17 18.30 1.91
C ASP A 2 -19.69 18.40 1.89
N THR A 3 -20.24 19.36 1.15
CA THR A 3 -21.68 19.53 0.96
C THR A 3 -22.18 18.52 -0.07
N TYR A 4 -23.14 17.67 0.32
CA TYR A 4 -23.78 16.73 -0.60
C TYR A 4 -24.71 17.48 -1.56
N THR A 5 -24.57 17.22 -2.86
CA THR A 5 -25.48 17.76 -3.88
C THR A 5 -26.76 16.93 -3.97
N LYS A 6 -27.75 17.42 -4.72
CA LYS A 6 -28.98 16.67 -4.98
C LYS A 6 -28.68 15.34 -5.69
N GLU A 7 -27.70 15.34 -6.58
CA GLU A 7 -27.25 14.17 -7.34
C GLU A 7 -26.56 13.14 -6.43
N ASP A 8 -25.79 13.59 -5.42
CA ASP A 8 -25.17 12.69 -4.43
C ASP A 8 -26.20 11.88 -3.65
N LEU A 9 -27.36 12.50 -3.40
CA LEU A 9 -28.44 11.95 -2.59
C LEU A 9 -29.50 11.18 -3.39
N GLU A 10 -29.37 11.12 -4.73
CA GLU A 10 -30.26 10.34 -5.60
C GLU A 10 -30.14 8.85 -5.26
N VAL A 11 -31.26 8.23 -4.86
CA VAL A 11 -31.32 6.79 -4.54
C VAL A 11 -31.31 5.99 -5.84
N ARG A 12 -30.48 4.96 -5.91
CA ARG A 12 -30.42 4.03 -7.02
C ARG A 12 -30.78 2.62 -6.57
N PRO A 13 -31.75 1.98 -7.26
CA PRO A 13 -32.18 0.64 -6.90
C PRO A 13 -31.04 -0.36 -7.03
N TRP A 14 -31.15 -1.43 -6.26
CA TRP A 14 -30.17 -2.51 -6.28
C TRP A 14 -29.99 -3.08 -7.69
N ASN A 15 -28.73 -3.26 -8.12
CA ASN A 15 -28.41 -3.88 -9.40
C ASN A 15 -27.31 -4.95 -9.27
N GLN A 16 -27.14 -5.75 -10.33
CA GLN A 16 -26.15 -6.84 -10.36
C GLN A 16 -24.71 -6.33 -10.16
N ALA A 17 -24.39 -5.12 -10.65
CA ALA A 17 -23.05 -4.54 -10.48
C ALA A 17 -22.74 -4.26 -9.00
N GLN A 18 -23.71 -3.75 -8.23
CA GLN A 18 -23.58 -3.55 -6.79
C GLN A 18 -23.40 -4.88 -6.06
N THR A 19 -24.12 -5.93 -6.46
CA THR A 19 -23.94 -7.27 -5.89
C THR A 19 -22.51 -7.79 -6.13
N ILE A 20 -21.96 -7.59 -7.32
CA ILE A 20 -20.58 -7.99 -7.66
C ILE A 20 -19.58 -7.22 -6.81
N ILE A 21 -19.79 -5.91 -6.62
CA ILE A 21 -18.92 -5.06 -5.79
C ILE A 21 -18.95 -5.53 -4.33
N TRP A 22 -20.15 -5.80 -3.79
CA TRP A 22 -20.32 -6.34 -2.43
C TRP A 22 -19.64 -7.69 -2.23
N ASN A 23 -19.66 -8.57 -3.24
CA ASN A 23 -18.97 -9.85 -3.15
C ASN A 23 -17.44 -9.70 -3.18
N GLY A 24 -16.92 -8.56 -3.64
CA GLY A 24 -15.49 -8.29 -3.75
C GLY A 24 -14.88 -7.47 -2.61
N ILE A 25 -15.70 -6.90 -1.73
CA ILE A 25 -15.24 -6.01 -0.66
C ILE A 25 -14.69 -6.79 0.54
N ALA A 26 -13.64 -6.28 1.19
CA ALA A 26 -13.16 -6.80 2.45
C ALA A 26 -14.15 -6.50 3.60
N LEU A 27 -14.28 -7.39 4.58
CA LEU A 27 -15.10 -7.16 5.76
C LEU A 27 -14.71 -5.85 6.52
N PRO A 28 -13.42 -5.56 6.78
CA PRO A 28 -13.04 -4.31 7.44
C PRO A 28 -13.43 -3.05 6.66
N ASP A 29 -13.36 -3.10 5.33
CA ASP A 29 -13.74 -1.98 4.46
C ASP A 29 -15.26 -1.78 4.44
N ALA A 30 -16.04 -2.86 4.35
CA ALA A 30 -17.49 -2.79 4.46
C ALA A 30 -17.92 -2.15 5.79
N ARG A 31 -17.34 -2.62 6.90
CA ARG A 31 -17.56 -2.07 8.25
C ARG A 31 -17.22 -0.58 8.33
N ARG A 32 -16.05 -0.19 7.84
CA ARG A 32 -15.60 1.22 7.82
C ARG A 32 -16.56 2.12 7.04
N ILE A 33 -17.05 1.66 5.89
CA ILE A 33 -17.98 2.43 5.04
C ILE A 33 -19.34 2.56 5.71
N ILE A 34 -19.90 1.47 6.22
CA ILE A 34 -21.21 1.51 6.89
C ILE A 34 -21.15 2.43 8.11
N ARG A 35 -20.07 2.35 8.90
CA ARG A 35 -19.85 3.25 10.03
C ARG A 35 -19.85 4.72 9.60
N SER A 36 -19.20 5.03 8.47
CA SER A 36 -19.22 6.38 7.87
C SER A 36 -20.64 6.80 7.49
N TRP A 37 -21.41 5.94 6.82
CA TRP A 37 -22.80 6.25 6.45
C TRP A 37 -23.70 6.53 7.65
N LEU A 38 -23.58 5.75 8.72
CA LEU A 38 -24.35 5.92 9.95
C LEU A 38 -24.01 7.22 10.71
N GLN A 39 -22.78 7.74 10.55
CA GLN A 39 -22.38 9.01 11.15
C GLN A 39 -22.97 10.23 10.43
N ILE A 40 -23.36 10.07 9.16
CA ILE A 40 -23.86 11.16 8.32
C ILE A 40 -25.39 11.08 8.26
N PRO A 41 -26.13 12.03 8.87
CA PRO A 41 -27.59 11.94 8.97
C PRO A 41 -28.31 11.75 7.63
N VAL A 42 -27.81 12.38 6.56
CA VAL A 42 -28.41 12.28 5.22
C VAL A 42 -28.16 10.93 4.52
N LEU A 43 -27.20 10.13 5.00
CA LEU A 43 -26.88 8.80 4.42
C LEU A 43 -27.42 7.64 5.27
N ARG A 44 -28.02 7.94 6.43
CA ARG A 44 -28.63 6.93 7.29
C ARG A 44 -29.72 6.13 6.56
N PRO A 45 -29.94 4.88 6.97
CA PRO A 45 -31.07 4.10 6.48
C PRO A 45 -32.39 4.77 6.82
N GLN A 46 -33.46 4.37 6.13
CA GLN A 46 -34.80 4.90 6.41
C GLN A 46 -35.27 4.54 7.82
N ASN A 47 -34.81 3.41 8.34
CA ASN A 47 -35.06 3.00 9.72
C ASN A 47 -34.13 3.75 10.69
N PRO A 48 -34.63 4.67 11.52
CA PRO A 48 -33.80 5.44 12.44
C PRO A 48 -33.27 4.63 13.62
N SER A 49 -33.79 3.41 13.85
CA SER A 49 -33.36 2.55 14.97
C SER A 49 -32.01 1.88 14.74
N VAL A 50 -31.48 1.93 13.51
CA VAL A 50 -30.26 1.23 13.13
C VAL A 50 -29.04 1.90 13.77
N THR A 51 -28.28 1.14 14.55
CA THR A 51 -27.05 1.61 15.22
C THR A 51 -25.80 0.96 14.61
N TRP A 52 -24.62 1.27 15.15
CA TRP A 52 -23.38 0.60 14.74
C TRP A 52 -23.29 -0.83 15.30
N ASP A 53 -23.80 -1.06 16.50
CA ASP A 53 -23.75 -2.34 17.21
C ASP A 53 -24.45 -3.45 16.41
N ASP A 54 -25.43 -3.07 15.61
CA ASP A 54 -26.14 -3.90 14.63
C ASP A 54 -25.25 -4.54 13.54
N TYR A 55 -24.04 -4.01 13.34
CA TYR A 55 -23.10 -4.39 12.28
C TYR A 55 -21.75 -4.90 12.79
N GLU A 56 -21.38 -4.56 14.03
CA GLU A 56 -20.05 -4.77 14.57
C GLU A 56 -19.64 -6.25 14.53
N ASP A 57 -20.55 -7.14 14.93
CA ASP A 57 -20.30 -8.58 15.02
C ASP A 57 -20.73 -9.36 13.78
N LEU A 58 -21.35 -8.70 12.79
CA LEU A 58 -21.83 -9.39 11.60
C LEU A 58 -20.68 -9.71 10.64
N GLY A 59 -20.70 -10.93 10.10
CA GLY A 59 -19.87 -11.33 8.96
C GLY A 59 -20.36 -10.68 7.65
N LEU A 60 -19.50 -10.65 6.62
CA LEU A 60 -19.76 -9.92 5.38
C LEU A 60 -21.08 -10.33 4.69
N VAL A 61 -21.40 -11.62 4.68
CA VAL A 61 -22.65 -12.15 4.10
C VAL A 61 -23.88 -11.59 4.82
N ARG A 62 -23.84 -11.55 6.16
CA ARG A 62 -24.93 -11.02 6.98
C ARG A 62 -25.04 -9.50 6.87
N ILE A 63 -23.91 -8.80 6.84
CA ILE A 63 -23.86 -7.35 6.57
C ILE A 63 -24.54 -7.06 5.23
N LYS A 64 -24.16 -7.78 4.17
CA LYS A 64 -24.73 -7.60 2.84
C LYS A 64 -26.24 -7.80 2.86
N ALA A 65 -26.72 -8.92 3.40
CA ALA A 65 -28.16 -9.20 3.49
C ALA A 65 -28.91 -8.10 4.24
N ARG A 66 -28.39 -7.68 5.42
CA ARG A 66 -28.98 -6.60 6.21
C ARG A 66 -29.03 -5.27 5.45
N VAL A 67 -27.94 -4.89 4.78
CA VAL A 67 -27.88 -3.66 3.97
C VAL A 67 -28.89 -3.71 2.83
N THR A 68 -28.97 -4.84 2.11
CA THR A 68 -29.81 -4.94 0.90
C THR A 68 -31.29 -5.17 1.20
N GLU A 69 -31.62 -5.88 2.27
CA GLU A 69 -32.98 -6.34 2.55
C GLU A 69 -33.69 -5.53 3.64
N LEU A 70 -32.95 -5.00 4.62
CA LEU A 70 -33.53 -4.34 5.80
C LEU A 70 -33.29 -2.84 5.82
N ASP A 71 -32.03 -2.41 5.74
CA ASP A 71 -31.66 -1.04 6.09
C ASP A 71 -31.71 -0.08 4.89
N TRP A 72 -31.39 -0.56 3.68
CA TRP A 72 -31.52 0.19 2.42
C TRP A 72 -32.25 -0.62 1.34
N PRO A 73 -33.52 -1.03 1.54
CA PRO A 73 -34.25 -1.88 0.60
C PRO A 73 -34.50 -1.22 -0.76
N GLU A 74 -34.63 0.11 -0.80
CA GLU A 74 -34.80 0.90 -2.03
C GLU A 74 -33.50 1.06 -2.83
N GLY A 75 -32.36 0.63 -2.27
CA GLY A 75 -31.05 0.81 -2.86
C GLY A 75 -30.20 1.89 -2.19
N LEU A 76 -29.05 2.17 -2.79
CA LEU A 76 -28.04 3.07 -2.24
C LEU A 76 -28.10 4.44 -2.91
N ARG A 77 -27.81 5.49 -2.14
CA ARG A 77 -27.58 6.82 -2.70
C ARG A 77 -26.33 6.80 -3.59
N MET A 78 -26.25 7.71 -4.57
CA MET A 78 -25.12 7.79 -5.50
C MET A 78 -23.76 7.93 -4.82
N VAL A 79 -23.68 8.66 -3.71
CA VAL A 79 -22.45 8.77 -2.94
C VAL A 79 -22.08 7.46 -2.24
N GLN A 80 -23.04 6.77 -1.64
CA GLN A 80 -22.84 5.45 -1.02
C GLN A 80 -22.40 4.42 -2.06
N TYR A 81 -23.04 4.41 -3.23
CA TYR A 81 -22.64 3.56 -4.35
C TYR A 81 -21.18 3.83 -4.78
N SER A 82 -20.80 5.10 -4.88
CA SER A 82 -19.45 5.50 -5.28
C SER A 82 -18.40 5.13 -4.25
N GLU A 83 -18.72 5.27 -2.95
CA GLU A 83 -17.86 4.81 -1.84
C GLU A 83 -17.69 3.30 -1.85
N LEU A 84 -18.79 2.56 -2.02
CA LEU A 84 -18.79 1.10 -2.08
C LEU A 84 -17.94 0.60 -3.26
N GLU A 85 -18.09 1.19 -4.45
CA GLU A 85 -17.26 0.81 -5.61
C GLU A 85 -15.78 1.12 -5.38
N THR A 86 -15.49 2.28 -4.79
CA THR A 86 -14.10 2.69 -4.45
C THR A 86 -13.47 1.73 -3.45
N ALA A 87 -14.28 1.11 -2.58
CA ALA A 87 -13.81 0.11 -1.63
C ALA A 87 -13.78 -1.31 -2.18
N GLY A 88 -14.73 -1.74 -3.01
CA GLY A 88 -14.72 -3.08 -3.62
C GLY A 88 -13.54 -3.28 -4.58
N THR A 89 -12.96 -2.19 -5.10
CA THR A 89 -11.68 -2.23 -5.82
C THR A 89 -10.47 -2.50 -4.90
N ARG A 90 -10.62 -2.33 -3.58
CA ARG A 90 -9.63 -2.67 -2.55
C ARG A 90 -9.86 -4.12 -2.14
N LYS A 91 -9.49 -5.07 -2.99
CA LYS A 91 -9.45 -6.44 -2.50
C LYS A 91 -8.36 -6.53 -1.43
N PRO A 92 -8.66 -7.11 -0.25
CA PRO A 92 -7.65 -7.30 0.77
C PRO A 92 -6.59 -8.21 0.17
N PHE A 93 -5.35 -7.72 0.12
CA PHE A 93 -4.22 -8.63 0.02
C PHE A 93 -4.19 -9.30 1.39
N THR A 94 -4.61 -10.56 1.47
CA THR A 94 -4.78 -11.32 2.72
C THR A 94 -3.46 -11.70 3.39
N GLY A 95 -2.35 -11.05 3.03
CA GLY A 95 -1.11 -11.08 3.81
C GLY A 95 -1.25 -10.11 4.98
N VAL A 96 -1.33 -10.65 6.19
CA VAL A 96 -1.37 -9.91 7.45
C VAL A 96 -0.13 -9.01 7.55
N TRP A 97 -0.30 -7.69 7.37
CA TRP A 97 0.72 -6.68 7.65
C TRP A 97 0.13 -5.58 8.53
N GLN A 98 0.78 -5.33 9.67
CA GLN A 98 0.37 -4.36 10.67
C GLN A 98 0.49 -2.90 10.16
N ILE A 99 -0.68 -2.25 10.16
CA ILE A 99 -1.04 -0.89 10.61
C ILE A 99 -0.48 0.37 9.91
N ASN A 100 0.68 0.41 9.25
CA ASN A 100 1.08 1.66 8.54
C ASN A 100 1.36 1.52 7.03
N LEU A 101 1.61 0.31 6.53
CA LEU A 101 1.80 0.04 5.09
C LEU A 101 0.50 -0.34 4.36
N PHE A 102 -0.58 -0.59 5.11
CA PHE A 102 -1.85 -1.08 4.58
C PHE A 102 -2.51 -0.07 3.63
N LEU A 103 -2.36 1.24 3.84
CA LEU A 103 -2.96 2.26 2.99
C LEU A 103 -2.27 2.42 1.63
N VAL A 104 -0.95 2.25 1.59
CA VAL A 104 -0.18 2.28 0.35
C VAL A 104 -0.44 1.00 -0.45
N CYS A 105 -0.52 -0.16 0.19
CA CYS A 105 -0.83 -1.43 -0.49
C CYS A 105 -2.29 -1.50 -0.98
N VAL A 106 -3.25 -0.92 -0.24
CA VAL A 106 -4.65 -0.77 -0.68
C VAL A 106 -4.76 0.17 -1.89
N TYR A 107 -3.95 1.23 -1.92
CA TYR A 107 -3.81 2.11 -3.08
C TYR A 107 -3.17 1.38 -4.27
N ILE A 108 -2.12 0.58 -4.06
CA ILE A 108 -1.49 -0.23 -5.11
C ILE A 108 -2.44 -1.33 -5.61
N ALA A 109 -3.25 -1.96 -4.76
CA ALA A 109 -4.22 -2.99 -5.17
C ALA A 109 -5.40 -2.40 -5.98
N PHE A 110 -5.85 -1.18 -5.65
CA PHE A 110 -6.77 -0.38 -6.49
C PHE A 110 -6.21 -0.18 -7.91
N LEU A 111 -4.89 -0.09 -8.03
CA LEU A 111 -4.17 0.13 -9.29
C LEU A 111 -3.80 -1.17 -10.01
N ALA A 112 -3.52 -2.25 -9.28
CA ALA A 112 -2.98 -3.49 -9.82
C ALA A 112 -4.03 -4.44 -10.42
N ARG A 113 -5.31 -4.35 -9.99
CA ARG A 113 -6.33 -5.36 -10.35
C ARG A 113 -7.20 -5.04 -11.56
N LYS A 114 -6.98 -3.93 -12.26
CA LYS A 114 -7.62 -3.72 -13.57
C LYS A 114 -6.58 -3.86 -14.66
N LYS A 115 -6.89 -4.73 -15.64
CA LYS A 115 -6.37 -4.70 -17.02
C LYS A 115 -5.71 -3.37 -17.31
N LYS A 116 -4.43 -3.36 -17.71
CA LYS A 116 -3.63 -2.20 -18.14
C LYS A 116 -4.55 -1.03 -18.48
N ARG A 117 -4.88 -0.21 -17.48
CA ARG A 117 -5.73 0.95 -17.74
C ARG A 117 -4.83 1.90 -18.50
N ASN A 118 -5.25 2.26 -19.70
CA ASN A 118 -4.54 3.25 -20.48
C ASN A 118 -4.71 4.57 -19.73
N TRP A 119 -3.65 4.98 -19.05
CA TRP A 119 -3.57 6.26 -18.39
C TRP A 119 -3.07 7.28 -19.38
N LEU A 120 -3.87 8.32 -19.53
CA LEU A 120 -3.58 9.45 -20.38
C LEU A 120 -3.02 10.58 -19.52
N THR A 121 -1.83 11.05 -19.86
CA THR A 121 -1.25 12.21 -19.19
C THR A 121 -1.67 13.49 -19.91
N LEU A 122 -2.33 14.37 -19.18
CA LEU A 122 -2.81 15.66 -19.66
C LEU A 122 -2.05 16.78 -18.96
N LYS A 123 -1.70 17.83 -19.72
CA LYS A 123 -1.05 19.04 -19.22
C LYS A 123 -1.88 20.26 -19.59
N LEU A 124 -2.29 21.06 -18.60
CA LEU A 124 -2.91 22.35 -18.84
C LEU A 124 -1.89 23.37 -19.36
N ILE A 125 -2.34 24.22 -20.27
CA ILE A 125 -1.58 25.33 -20.84
C ILE A 125 -2.22 26.63 -20.34
N ALA A 126 -1.43 27.46 -19.66
CA ALA A 126 -1.87 28.77 -19.19
C ALA A 126 -2.21 29.69 -20.38
N SER A 127 -3.19 30.56 -20.19
CA SER A 127 -3.43 31.66 -21.12
C SER A 127 -2.38 32.75 -20.92
N GLU A 128 -2.01 33.47 -21.98
CA GLU A 128 -1.13 34.64 -21.89
C GLU A 128 -1.77 35.76 -21.06
N GLU A 129 -3.10 35.83 -21.04
CA GLU A 129 -3.85 36.91 -20.41
C GLU A 129 -4.26 36.62 -18.95
N LYS A 130 -4.28 35.35 -18.55
CA LYS A 130 -4.86 34.93 -17.27
C LYS A 130 -4.12 33.76 -16.64
N ASP A 131 -3.70 33.97 -15.39
CA ASP A 131 -3.10 32.92 -14.56
C ASP A 131 -4.09 31.80 -14.25
N MET A 132 -3.61 30.56 -14.33
CA MET A 132 -4.38 29.37 -13.94
C MET A 132 -4.48 29.26 -12.43
N ASP A 133 -5.68 28.99 -11.91
CA ASP A 133 -5.86 28.72 -10.49
C ASP A 133 -5.73 27.22 -10.19
N LEU A 134 -4.52 26.79 -9.87
CA LEU A 134 -4.20 25.40 -9.50
C LEU A 134 -4.46 25.10 -8.02
N SER A 135 -4.98 26.06 -7.26
CA SER A 135 -5.14 25.98 -5.80
C SER A 135 -6.53 25.54 -5.35
N PHE A 136 -7.41 25.15 -6.28
CA PHE A 136 -8.76 24.74 -5.94
C PHE A 136 -8.80 23.57 -4.96
N SER A 137 -9.67 23.71 -3.96
CA SER A 137 -10.00 22.60 -3.07
C SER A 137 -10.67 21.47 -3.86
N ARG A 138 -10.53 20.22 -3.38
CA ARG A 138 -11.18 19.05 -3.99
C ARG A 138 -12.68 19.25 -4.18
N SER A 139 -13.36 19.82 -3.18
CA SER A 139 -14.80 20.07 -3.24
C SER A 139 -15.15 21.11 -4.31
N ALA A 140 -14.34 22.16 -4.47
CA ALA A 140 -14.52 23.17 -5.52
C ALA A 140 -14.31 22.58 -6.92
N VAL A 141 -13.25 21.79 -7.13
CA VAL A 141 -13.01 21.11 -8.42
C VAL A 141 -14.16 20.14 -8.73
N ARG A 142 -14.58 19.32 -7.76
CA ARG A 142 -15.71 18.39 -7.91
C ARG A 142 -16.98 19.12 -8.32
N GLN A 143 -17.33 20.19 -7.62
CA GLN A 143 -18.55 20.96 -7.90
C GLN A 143 -18.50 21.59 -9.29
N LYS A 144 -17.41 22.27 -9.64
CA LYS A 144 -17.25 22.88 -10.97
C LYS A 144 -17.27 21.85 -12.10
N LEU A 145 -16.64 20.69 -11.91
CA LEU A 145 -16.70 19.58 -12.87
C LEU A 145 -18.13 19.06 -13.02
N GLN A 146 -18.84 18.86 -11.91
CA GLN A 146 -20.24 18.43 -11.91
C GLN A 146 -21.11 19.43 -12.65
N ASP A 147 -21.01 20.72 -12.32
CA ASP A 147 -21.80 21.80 -12.93
C ASP A 147 -21.56 21.86 -14.43
N TYR A 148 -20.29 21.84 -14.87
CA TYR A 148 -19.94 21.88 -16.29
C TYR A 148 -20.45 20.66 -17.04
N LEU A 149 -20.15 19.44 -16.57
CA LEU A 149 -20.53 18.20 -17.26
C LEU A 149 -22.04 17.97 -17.29
N SER A 150 -22.76 18.47 -16.27
CA SER A 150 -24.21 18.37 -16.18
C SER A 150 -24.96 19.10 -17.30
N THR A 151 -24.30 20.07 -17.98
CA THR A 151 -24.86 20.77 -19.13
C THR A 151 -24.99 19.88 -20.37
N PHE A 152 -24.18 18.82 -20.47
CA PHE A 152 -24.14 17.91 -21.62
C PHE A 152 -24.81 16.57 -21.33
N PHE A 153 -24.60 16.03 -20.13
CA PHE A 153 -25.05 14.70 -19.75
C PHE A 153 -25.61 14.69 -18.33
N LYS A 154 -26.50 13.74 -18.04
CA LYS A 154 -26.73 13.36 -16.65
C LYS A 154 -25.44 12.70 -16.16
N CYS A 155 -24.78 13.28 -15.17
CA CYS A 155 -23.53 12.74 -14.64
C CYS A 155 -23.45 12.86 -13.12
N HIS A 156 -22.53 12.11 -12.52
CA HIS A 156 -22.19 12.19 -11.10
C HIS A 156 -20.68 12.21 -10.94
N VAL A 157 -20.16 13.25 -10.28
CA VAL A 157 -18.73 13.44 -10.00
C VAL A 157 -18.48 13.22 -8.51
N TYR A 158 -17.81 12.13 -8.20
CA TYR A 158 -17.41 11.78 -6.83
C TYR A 158 -15.93 12.05 -6.62
N GLY A 159 -15.60 12.96 -5.71
CA GLY A 159 -14.23 13.30 -5.34
C GLY A 159 -13.79 12.57 -4.07
N PHE A 160 -12.68 11.84 -4.11
CA PHE A 160 -12.08 11.23 -2.92
C PHE A 160 -10.58 11.50 -2.86
N LYS A 161 -10.01 11.38 -1.66
CA LYS A 161 -8.58 11.61 -1.42
C LYS A 161 -7.98 10.38 -0.74
N PRO A 162 -6.95 9.74 -1.32
CA PRO A 162 -6.16 8.76 -0.61
C PRO A 162 -5.51 9.40 0.62
N LEU A 163 -5.39 8.66 1.72
CA LEU A 163 -4.75 9.17 2.93
C LEU A 163 -3.37 9.77 2.61
N ASP A 164 -3.13 10.96 3.14
CA ASP A 164 -1.85 11.70 3.11
C ASP A 164 -1.26 12.07 1.74
N SER A 165 -2.05 11.99 0.66
CA SER A 165 -1.58 12.36 -0.67
C SER A 165 -1.86 13.82 -1.03
N SER A 166 -0.99 14.46 -1.83
CA SER A 166 -1.29 15.71 -2.55
C SER A 166 -2.16 15.48 -3.80
N ILE A 167 -2.79 14.30 -3.88
CA ILE A 167 -3.46 13.80 -5.07
C ILE A 167 -4.95 13.71 -4.79
N SER A 168 -5.75 14.26 -5.69
CA SER A 168 -7.21 14.20 -5.63
C SER A 168 -7.73 13.29 -6.72
N PHE A 169 -8.60 12.35 -6.36
CA PHE A 169 -9.24 11.43 -7.30
C PHE A 169 -10.67 11.88 -7.55
N TYR A 170 -11.08 11.86 -8.81
CA TYR A 170 -12.45 12.11 -9.22
C TYR A 170 -12.92 10.93 -10.05
N ARG A 171 -14.04 10.35 -9.63
CA ARG A 171 -14.77 9.34 -10.39
C ARG A 171 -15.96 10.01 -11.03
N ILE A 172 -16.02 9.99 -12.35
CA ILE A 172 -17.08 10.60 -13.14
C ILE A 172 -17.91 9.48 -13.75
N LEU A 173 -19.17 9.41 -13.37
CA LEU A 173 -20.17 8.54 -13.99
C LEU A 173 -20.99 9.35 -14.98
N VAL A 174 -21.03 8.90 -16.23
CA VAL A 174 -21.85 9.51 -17.28
C VAL A 174 -23.01 8.57 -17.58
N PHE A 175 -24.25 9.05 -17.48
CA PHE A 175 -25.44 8.26 -17.77
C PHE A 175 -25.94 8.53 -19.19
N ASP A 176 -26.28 7.48 -19.92
CA ASP A 176 -26.89 7.60 -21.24
C ASP A 176 -28.27 8.25 -21.13
N LYS A 177 -28.71 8.96 -22.18
CA LYS A 177 -30.03 9.59 -22.22
C LYS A 177 -31.11 8.51 -22.04
N GLY A 178 -31.91 8.65 -20.98
CA GLY A 178 -32.98 7.71 -20.63
C GLY A 178 -32.55 6.49 -19.81
N ALA A 179 -31.25 6.30 -19.53
CA ALA A 179 -30.80 5.22 -18.67
C ALA A 179 -31.10 5.53 -17.19
N THR A 180 -31.96 4.71 -16.58
CA THR A 180 -32.25 4.76 -15.14
C THR A 180 -31.19 4.04 -14.31
N GLN A 181 -30.43 3.14 -14.93
CA GLN A 181 -29.38 2.37 -14.27
C GLN A 181 -27.99 2.99 -14.50
N ALA A 182 -27.12 2.88 -13.49
CA ALA A 182 -25.73 3.27 -13.62
C ALA A 182 -25.01 2.36 -14.63
N PRO A 183 -24.25 2.91 -15.59
CA PRO A 183 -23.52 2.08 -16.53
C PRO A 183 -22.40 1.36 -15.81
N SER A 184 -22.42 0.03 -15.85
CA SER A 184 -21.47 -0.83 -15.15
C SER A 184 -20.02 -0.69 -15.65
N ASN A 185 -19.78 -0.10 -16.83
CA ASN A 185 -18.47 -0.03 -17.48
C ASN A 185 -18.08 1.35 -18.03
N ARG A 186 -18.84 2.42 -17.76
CA ARG A 186 -18.57 3.76 -18.33
C ARG A 186 -18.24 4.81 -17.27
N HIS A 187 -17.32 4.47 -16.38
CA HIS A 187 -16.74 5.47 -15.48
C HIS A 187 -15.41 5.97 -15.99
N ILE A 188 -15.21 7.26 -15.81
CA ILE A 188 -13.96 7.96 -16.06
C ILE A 188 -13.32 8.19 -14.70
N ILE A 189 -12.03 7.90 -14.59
CA ILE A 189 -11.22 8.26 -13.43
C ILE A 189 -10.28 9.37 -13.86
N LEU A 190 -10.38 10.48 -13.13
CA LEU A 190 -9.51 11.64 -13.25
C LEU A 190 -8.69 11.75 -11.96
N ILE A 191 -7.40 11.92 -12.11
CA ILE A 191 -6.45 12.10 -11.01
C ILE A 191 -5.81 13.47 -11.20
N HIS A 192 -5.97 14.32 -10.19
CA HIS A 192 -5.42 15.67 -10.14
C HIS A 192 -4.26 15.70 -9.14
N TYR A 193 -3.10 16.14 -9.62
CA TYR A 193 -1.95 16.42 -8.78
C TYR A 193 -2.05 17.88 -8.33
N ASN A 194 -2.46 18.09 -7.08
CA ASN A 194 -2.75 19.44 -6.59
C ASN A 194 -1.51 20.34 -6.77
N HIS A 195 -1.74 21.61 -7.11
CA HIS A 195 -0.69 22.61 -7.38
C HIS A 195 0.20 22.32 -8.59
N THR A 196 -0.20 21.41 -9.48
CA THR A 196 0.50 21.15 -10.75
C THR A 196 -0.46 21.29 -11.91
N GLU A 197 0.05 21.55 -13.11
CA GLU A 197 -0.75 21.61 -14.34
C GLU A 197 -1.13 20.22 -14.90
N TYR A 198 -0.87 19.14 -14.16
CA TYR A 198 -0.94 17.78 -14.64
C TYR A 198 -2.14 16.99 -14.13
N PHE A 199 -2.73 16.20 -15.04
CA PHE A 199 -3.81 15.28 -14.75
C PHE A 199 -3.53 13.92 -15.37
N LEU A 200 -4.03 12.86 -14.73
CA LEU A 200 -4.14 11.54 -15.35
C LEU A 200 -5.60 11.20 -15.56
N LEU A 201 -5.93 10.79 -16.78
CA LEU A 201 -7.29 10.44 -17.17
C LEU A 201 -7.34 8.98 -17.63
N SER A 202 -8.36 8.25 -17.22
CA SER A 202 -8.63 6.90 -17.71
C SER A 202 -10.13 6.68 -17.87
N GLY A 203 -10.57 6.19 -19.02
CA GLY A 203 -11.99 6.00 -19.31
C GLY A 203 -12.25 5.77 -20.80
N PRO A 204 -13.53 5.63 -21.21
CA PRO A 204 -13.91 5.50 -22.61
C PRO A 204 -13.64 6.79 -23.40
N GLU A 205 -13.18 6.66 -24.65
CA GLU A 205 -12.82 7.80 -25.51
C GLU A 205 -14.00 8.73 -25.85
N GLN A 206 -15.22 8.18 -25.94
CA GLN A 206 -16.43 8.92 -26.33
C GLN A 206 -16.72 10.16 -25.47
N ASN A 207 -16.39 10.09 -24.19
CA ASN A 207 -16.67 11.16 -23.22
C ASN A 207 -15.44 11.99 -22.88
N ARG A 208 -14.28 11.65 -23.45
CA ARG A 208 -12.98 12.20 -23.09
C ARG A 208 -12.88 13.69 -23.39
N THR A 209 -13.28 14.11 -24.59
CA THR A 209 -13.23 15.51 -25.03
C THR A 209 -14.04 16.43 -24.13
N PHE A 210 -15.22 15.99 -23.68
CA PHE A 210 -16.05 16.76 -22.75
C PHE A 210 -15.39 16.91 -21.37
N VAL A 211 -14.71 15.87 -20.88
CA VAL A 211 -13.97 15.94 -19.62
C VAL A 211 -12.73 16.84 -19.75
N GLU A 212 -12.01 16.76 -20.88
CA GLU A 212 -10.88 17.66 -21.17
C GLU A 212 -11.32 19.14 -21.20
N GLN A 213 -12.43 19.44 -21.89
CA GLN A 213 -13.03 20.78 -21.91
C GLN A 213 -13.50 21.23 -20.51
N ALA A 214 -14.07 20.32 -19.72
CA ALA A 214 -14.45 20.61 -18.34
C ALA A 214 -13.22 21.00 -17.51
N ILE A 215 -12.11 20.27 -17.63
CA ILE A 215 -10.86 20.59 -16.90
C ILE A 215 -10.37 21.98 -17.31
N VAL A 216 -10.31 22.28 -18.61
CA VAL A 216 -9.90 23.62 -19.11
C VAL A 216 -10.78 24.72 -18.50
N ALA A 217 -12.10 24.54 -18.53
CA ALA A 217 -13.06 25.50 -17.99
C ALA A 217 -12.95 25.68 -16.46
N VAL A 218 -12.78 24.59 -15.70
CA VAL A 218 -12.67 24.62 -14.23
C VAL A 218 -11.45 25.40 -13.77
N PHE A 219 -10.31 25.18 -14.42
CA PHE A 219 -9.01 25.77 -14.05
C PHE A 219 -8.70 27.09 -14.77
N GLY A 220 -9.54 27.50 -15.72
CA GLY A 220 -9.31 28.72 -16.51
C GLY A 220 -8.08 28.63 -17.40
N ALA A 221 -7.74 27.43 -17.88
CA ALA A 221 -6.65 27.22 -18.82
C ALA A 221 -7.02 27.71 -20.22
N ALA A 222 -6.03 28.01 -21.05
CA ALA A 222 -6.27 28.29 -22.48
C ALA A 222 -6.51 27.01 -23.27
N ASP A 223 -5.74 25.97 -22.95
CA ASP A 223 -5.79 24.69 -23.67
C ASP A 223 -5.32 23.54 -22.76
N ILE A 224 -5.54 22.31 -23.21
CA ILE A 224 -5.06 21.09 -22.57
C ILE A 224 -4.36 20.20 -23.60
N LYS A 225 -3.10 19.89 -23.34
CA LYS A 225 -2.26 19.09 -24.24
C LYS A 225 -1.99 17.70 -23.67
N GLN A 226 -2.30 16.68 -24.45
CA GLN A 226 -1.89 15.32 -24.17
C GLN A 226 -0.36 15.20 -24.25
N GLN A 227 0.24 14.64 -23.20
CA GLN A 227 1.66 14.32 -23.16
C GLN A 227 1.88 12.87 -23.62
N PRO A 228 2.96 12.57 -24.37
CA PRO A 228 3.33 11.22 -24.77
C PRO A 228 3.96 10.43 -23.60
N LEU A 229 3.37 10.54 -22.40
CA LEU A 229 3.78 9.83 -21.21
C LEU A 229 2.81 8.67 -21.00
N SER A 230 3.26 7.47 -21.37
CA SER A 230 2.56 6.22 -21.11
C SER A 230 3.37 5.38 -20.14
N SER A 231 2.75 4.92 -19.07
CA SER A 231 3.30 3.85 -18.24
C SER A 231 2.16 2.99 -17.72
N ASN A 232 2.44 1.70 -17.59
CA ASN A 232 1.50 0.74 -17.02
C ASN A 232 1.34 0.93 -15.51
N SER A 233 2.29 1.63 -14.85
CA SER A 233 2.28 1.91 -13.43
C SER A 233 1.85 3.35 -13.16
N LEU A 234 0.70 3.50 -12.50
CA LEU A 234 0.24 4.81 -12.04
C LEU A 234 1.23 5.43 -11.04
N ASP A 235 1.85 4.63 -10.19
CA ASP A 235 2.85 5.12 -9.23
C ASP A 235 4.07 5.71 -9.95
N ALA A 236 4.54 5.03 -11.01
CA ALA A 236 5.62 5.56 -11.83
C ALA A 236 5.23 6.88 -12.52
N LEU A 237 4.02 6.97 -13.09
CA LEU A 237 3.51 8.23 -13.68
C LEU A 237 3.43 9.33 -12.62
N GLY A 238 2.91 9.01 -11.43
CA GLY A 238 2.80 9.96 -10.33
C GLY A 238 4.16 10.47 -9.86
N LYS A 239 5.14 9.58 -9.72
CA LYS A 239 6.53 9.97 -9.38
C LYS A 239 7.15 10.85 -10.46
N ILE A 240 6.91 10.55 -11.74
CA ILE A 240 7.40 11.37 -12.86
C ILE A 240 6.76 12.76 -12.86
N ILE A 241 5.43 12.84 -12.65
CA ILE A 241 4.69 14.10 -12.63
C ILE A 241 5.11 14.96 -11.43
N ILE A 242 5.06 14.41 -10.22
CA ILE A 242 5.38 15.15 -8.98
C ILE A 242 6.83 15.63 -9.00
N ASN A 243 7.74 14.82 -9.51
CA ASN A 243 9.18 15.14 -9.48
C ASN A 243 9.71 15.67 -10.81
N ARG A 244 8.85 16.16 -11.71
CA ARG A 244 9.23 16.53 -13.07
C ARG A 244 10.43 17.48 -13.13
N ALA A 245 10.47 18.48 -12.25
CA ALA A 245 11.55 19.48 -12.20
C ALA A 245 12.92 18.91 -11.77
N SER A 246 12.95 17.71 -11.21
CA SER A 246 14.14 17.08 -10.66
C SER A 246 14.40 15.69 -11.26
N LEU A 247 13.87 15.40 -12.45
CA LEU A 247 14.18 14.18 -13.19
C LEU A 247 15.63 14.18 -13.72
N GLY A 248 16.19 13.00 -13.99
CA GLY A 248 17.55 12.84 -14.51
C GLY A 248 18.64 13.09 -13.45
N VAL A 249 19.73 13.74 -13.86
CA VAL A 249 20.88 14.07 -12.99
C VAL A 249 20.50 14.89 -11.76
N PHE A 250 19.38 15.62 -11.81
CA PHE A 250 18.89 16.39 -10.67
C PHE A 250 18.12 15.55 -9.64
N GLY A 251 17.93 14.24 -9.89
CA GLY A 251 17.24 13.34 -8.97
C GLY A 251 17.89 13.26 -7.61
N GLN A 252 19.22 13.38 -7.55
CA GLN A 252 19.99 13.37 -6.30
C GLN A 252 19.57 14.51 -5.35
N PHE A 253 19.23 15.69 -5.88
CA PHE A 253 18.87 16.86 -5.06
C PHE A 253 17.52 16.70 -4.34
N ARG A 254 16.67 15.75 -4.76
CA ARG A 254 15.41 15.45 -4.04
C ARG A 254 15.68 14.89 -2.65
N TYR A 255 16.72 14.07 -2.53
CA TYR A 255 17.08 13.42 -1.28
C TYR A 255 17.91 14.34 -0.38
N LEU A 256 18.61 15.32 -0.95
CA LEU A 256 19.39 16.30 -0.17
C LEU A 256 18.53 17.18 0.75
N GLN A 257 17.24 17.38 0.46
CA GLN A 257 16.35 18.09 1.38
C GLN A 257 16.13 17.33 2.70
N ARG A 258 16.35 16.02 2.70
CA ARG A 258 16.27 15.15 3.88
C ARG A 258 17.63 14.70 4.37
N ASP A 259 18.71 15.03 3.65
CA ASP A 259 20.06 14.66 4.04
C ASP A 259 20.48 15.50 5.26
N PRO A 260 20.68 14.87 6.42
CA PRO A 260 21.14 15.58 7.60
C PRO A 260 22.49 16.25 7.35
N LEU A 261 23.36 15.71 6.51
CA LEU A 261 24.70 16.26 6.27
C LEU A 261 24.65 17.65 5.61
N HIS A 262 23.58 17.95 4.88
CA HIS A 262 23.38 19.25 4.23
C HIS A 262 22.59 20.25 5.07
N ASN A 263 22.09 19.86 6.23
CA ASN A 263 21.49 20.82 7.15
C ASN A 263 22.62 21.66 7.77
N PRO A 264 22.67 22.99 7.55
CA PRO A 264 23.71 23.84 8.12
C PRO A 264 23.64 23.91 9.66
N LEU A 265 22.62 23.34 10.30
CA LEU A 265 22.58 23.19 11.74
C LEU A 265 23.32 21.94 12.25
N ASN A 266 23.74 21.04 11.36
CA ASN A 266 24.49 19.83 11.69
C ASN A 266 26.02 20.02 11.70
N PHE A 267 26.53 21.24 11.52
CA PHE A 267 27.97 21.56 11.57
C PHE A 267 28.64 21.30 12.94
N GLY A 268 27.89 20.98 13.99
CA GLY A 268 28.44 20.76 15.34
C GLY A 268 29.00 19.37 15.64
N ARG A 269 28.91 18.39 14.73
CA ARG A 269 29.27 16.98 15.03
C ARG A 269 30.55 16.45 14.39
N LEU A 270 31.18 17.20 13.49
CA LEU A 270 32.36 16.72 12.75
C LEU A 270 33.72 17.15 13.34
N SER A 271 33.75 17.82 14.49
CA SER A 271 35.03 18.22 15.09
C SER A 271 34.91 18.55 16.58
N SER A 272 34.59 17.56 17.40
CA SER A 272 35.16 17.55 18.76
C SER A 272 36.31 16.53 18.72
N PRO A 273 37.58 16.97 18.65
CA PRO A 273 38.69 16.03 18.84
C PRO A 273 38.48 15.37 20.19
N ALA A 274 38.46 14.04 20.20
CA ALA A 274 38.35 13.24 21.41
C ALA A 274 39.29 13.83 22.47
N THR A 275 38.72 14.36 23.55
CA THR A 275 39.53 14.73 24.70
C THR A 275 40.09 13.41 25.21
N PRO A 276 41.42 13.21 25.24
CA PRO A 276 41.99 11.97 25.72
C PRO A 276 41.54 11.79 27.17
N VAL A 277 40.77 10.73 27.40
CA VAL A 277 40.39 10.31 28.74
C VAL A 277 41.69 9.92 29.44
N ILE A 278 42.16 10.80 30.33
CA ILE A 278 43.25 10.50 31.25
C ILE A 278 42.68 9.50 32.25
N PRO A 279 43.28 8.31 32.42
CA PRO A 279 42.85 7.37 33.44
C PRO A 279 43.27 7.92 34.81
N ASP A 280 42.31 8.34 35.63
CA ASP A 280 42.57 8.68 37.02
C ASP A 280 42.86 7.40 37.82
N THR A 281 44.14 7.10 37.95
CA THR A 281 44.69 6.24 39.01
C THR A 281 45.02 7.09 40.23
N ASN A 282 44.32 6.86 41.35
CA ASN A 282 44.77 6.92 42.76
C ASN A 282 43.56 7.21 43.68
N SER A 283 43.12 6.26 44.53
CA SER A 283 43.73 5.83 45.80
C SER A 283 43.32 6.70 47.00
N SER A 284 42.50 6.10 47.88
CA SER A 284 42.62 6.07 49.35
C SER A 284 42.68 7.37 50.15
N GLY A 285 41.80 7.52 51.15
CA GLY A 285 42.01 8.49 52.24
C GLY A 285 40.89 8.57 53.28
N ASN A 286 40.87 7.57 54.15
CA ASN A 286 40.37 7.52 55.53
C ASN A 286 40.00 8.80 56.32
N ASP A 287 39.03 8.59 57.22
CA ASP A 287 38.96 8.98 58.64
C ASP A 287 38.35 10.32 59.12
N ASN A 288 37.28 10.11 59.89
CA ASN A 288 36.99 10.58 61.26
C ASN A 288 36.67 12.05 61.61
N ASP A 289 35.50 12.12 62.27
CA ASP A 289 35.27 12.63 63.63
C ASP A 289 34.88 14.10 63.89
N THR A 290 33.77 14.15 64.64
CA THR A 290 33.42 15.00 65.80
C THR A 290 32.81 16.40 65.62
N ALA A 291 31.54 16.45 66.07
CA ALA A 291 31.08 17.16 67.27
C ALA A 291 30.37 18.53 67.14
N ASN A 292 29.13 18.50 67.65
CA ASN A 292 28.49 19.45 68.58
C ASN A 292 28.02 20.83 68.09
N ASN A 293 26.69 21.03 68.09
CA ASN A 293 25.94 21.78 69.12
C ASN A 293 24.46 21.88 68.65
N ASP A 294 23.50 21.38 69.44
CA ASP A 294 22.66 22.18 70.35
C ASP A 294 21.90 23.32 69.64
N ASP A 295 20.57 23.22 69.53
CA ASP A 295 19.66 23.99 70.38
C ASP A 295 18.17 23.63 70.12
N SER A 296 17.45 23.67 71.23
CA SER A 296 16.02 23.53 71.56
C SER A 296 14.94 23.98 70.56
N SER A 297 13.82 23.27 70.52
CA SER A 297 12.63 23.60 71.36
C SER A 297 11.40 22.76 70.99
N ASP A 298 10.63 22.52 72.05
CA ASP A 298 9.35 21.82 72.16
C ASP A 298 8.26 22.35 71.21
N ASP A 299 7.42 21.45 70.70
CA ASP A 299 5.97 21.61 70.86
C ASP A 299 5.23 20.28 70.62
N GLU A 300 4.47 19.89 71.62
CA GLU A 300 3.52 18.79 71.64
C GLU A 300 2.33 19.09 70.71
N HIS A 301 1.89 18.12 69.91
CA HIS A 301 0.46 17.89 69.68
C HIS A 301 0.18 16.46 69.22
N ASP A 302 -0.60 15.77 70.07
CA ASP A 302 -1.36 14.56 69.78
C ASP A 302 -2.11 14.65 68.44
N HIS A 303 -1.97 13.64 67.57
CA HIS A 303 -3.08 13.09 66.78
C HIS A 303 -2.80 11.65 66.32
N GLN A 304 -3.87 10.87 66.33
CA GLN A 304 -3.99 9.42 66.19
C GLN A 304 -3.41 8.83 64.88
N PRO A 305 -3.06 7.52 64.85
CA PRO A 305 -2.60 6.86 63.64
C PRO A 305 -3.78 6.54 62.71
N ALA A 306 -3.84 7.20 61.55
CA ALA A 306 -4.70 6.81 60.45
C ALA A 306 -4.04 5.67 59.66
N MET A 307 -4.81 4.61 59.40
CA MET A 307 -4.41 3.46 58.60
C MET A 307 -3.97 3.87 57.18
N PRO A 308 -2.98 3.18 56.58
CA PRO A 308 -2.62 3.41 55.19
C PRO A 308 -3.78 2.97 54.27
N PRO A 309 -4.08 3.75 53.20
CA PRO A 309 -5.03 3.34 52.18
C PRO A 309 -4.47 2.17 51.35
N PRO A 310 -5.35 1.34 50.74
CA PRO A 310 -4.95 0.17 49.98
C PRO A 310 -4.15 0.57 48.74
N GLU A 311 -3.09 -0.19 48.48
CA GLU A 311 -2.31 -0.18 47.25
C GLU A 311 -3.26 -0.40 46.06
N GLY A 312 -3.61 0.69 45.38
CA GLY A 312 -4.25 0.66 44.08
C GLY A 312 -3.18 0.57 43.01
N ASP A 313 -3.27 -0.44 42.16
CA ASP A 313 -2.43 -0.66 40.98
C ASP A 313 -2.18 0.65 40.22
N GLY A 314 -0.95 1.15 40.35
CA GLY A 314 -0.48 2.35 39.70
C GLY A 314 -0.38 2.13 38.20
N ALA A 315 -1.42 2.48 37.45
CA ALA A 315 -1.30 2.79 36.05
C ALA A 315 -0.29 3.95 35.92
N ALA A 316 0.92 3.64 35.46
CA ALA A 316 1.99 4.59 35.22
C ALA A 316 1.46 5.73 34.34
N THR A 317 1.10 6.83 34.99
CA THR A 317 0.67 8.04 34.31
C THR A 317 1.94 8.69 33.79
N TYR A 318 2.28 8.43 32.52
CA TYR A 318 3.41 9.06 31.87
C TYR A 318 3.21 10.59 31.90
N HIS A 319 3.89 11.25 32.83
CA HIS A 319 4.06 12.69 32.83
C HIS A 319 4.94 13.05 31.63
N TYR A 320 4.30 13.39 30.51
CA TYR A 320 5.00 14.02 29.41
C TYR A 320 5.50 15.39 29.90
N PRO A 321 6.82 15.64 29.86
CA PRO A 321 7.34 16.94 30.23
C PRO A 321 6.69 18.00 29.33
N LYS A 322 6.08 18.99 29.98
CA LYS A 322 5.39 20.11 29.32
C LYS A 322 6.40 20.82 28.42
N PHE A 323 6.25 20.67 27.11
CA PHE A 323 7.16 21.25 26.12
C PHE A 323 7.11 22.79 26.20
N THR A 324 8.17 23.39 26.72
CA THR A 324 8.42 24.83 26.61
C THR A 324 9.04 25.11 25.25
N PHE A 325 8.21 25.46 24.28
CA PHE A 325 8.68 25.93 22.98
C PHE A 325 9.28 27.32 23.14
N VAL A 326 10.58 27.49 22.85
CA VAL A 326 11.18 28.82 22.72
C VAL A 326 10.75 29.40 21.39
N THR A 327 9.76 30.30 21.41
CA THR A 327 9.42 31.12 20.25
C THR A 327 10.48 32.18 20.06
N THR A 328 11.10 32.27 18.88
CA THR A 328 11.94 33.42 18.53
C THR A 328 11.09 34.70 18.53
N ARG A 329 11.74 35.86 18.65
CA ARG A 329 11.09 37.20 18.64
C ARG A 329 10.20 37.44 17.42
N GLU A 330 10.36 36.63 16.37
CA GLU A 330 9.63 36.71 15.10
C GLU A 330 8.42 35.76 15.00
N GLN A 331 8.17 34.89 15.99
CA GLN A 331 7.03 33.93 16.08
C GLN A 331 6.78 33.02 14.85
N LYS A 332 7.60 33.08 13.80
CA LYS A 332 7.39 32.38 12.52
C LYS A 332 8.11 31.03 12.41
N ARG A 333 9.04 30.71 13.32
CA ARG A 333 9.79 29.45 13.29
C ARG A 333 9.61 28.69 14.59
N ARG A 334 9.05 27.48 14.51
CA ARG A 334 9.03 26.52 15.61
C ARG A 334 10.41 25.89 15.68
N ILE A 335 11.20 26.24 16.70
CA ILE A 335 12.42 25.50 17.02
C ILE A 335 11.95 24.26 17.77
N ILE A 336 12.05 23.09 17.14
CA ILE A 336 11.87 21.81 17.83
C ILE A 336 13.14 21.61 18.66
N PRO A 337 13.05 21.56 20.01
CA PRO A 337 14.22 21.27 20.82
C PRO A 337 14.75 19.90 20.42
N ILE A 338 16.01 19.85 19.98
CA ILE A 338 16.69 18.58 19.75
C ILE A 338 16.83 17.93 21.12
N GLN A 339 16.23 16.76 21.32
CA GLN A 339 16.40 15.97 22.55
C GLN A 339 17.78 15.33 22.50
N GLN A 340 18.80 16.11 22.88
CA GLN A 340 20.20 15.71 22.82
C GLN A 340 20.44 14.40 23.58
N ASP A 341 19.77 14.22 24.73
CA ASP A 341 19.86 13.00 25.53
C ASP A 341 19.34 11.77 24.79
N LYS A 342 18.19 11.87 24.11
CA LYS A 342 17.64 10.76 23.32
C LYS A 342 18.50 10.43 22.11
N MET A 343 19.07 11.46 21.50
CA MET A 343 19.98 11.28 20.39
C MET A 343 21.25 10.56 20.87
N ASN A 344 21.87 11.01 21.96
CA ASN A 344 23.04 10.37 22.56
C ASN A 344 22.73 8.93 22.98
N GLN A 345 21.60 8.69 23.65
CA GLN A 345 21.12 7.35 23.99
C GLN A 345 21.01 6.46 22.75
N ARG A 346 20.50 6.99 21.63
CA ARG A 346 20.44 6.25 20.37
C ARG A 346 21.83 5.93 19.83
N TYR A 347 22.80 6.84 19.94
CA TYR A 347 24.18 6.55 19.56
C TYR A 347 24.76 5.43 20.42
N ASP A 348 24.60 5.50 21.74
CA ASP A 348 25.07 4.49 22.68
C ASP A 348 24.42 3.13 22.40
N ASP A 349 23.11 3.12 22.10
CA ASP A 349 22.37 1.90 21.74
C ASP A 349 22.86 1.31 20.42
N VAL A 350 23.15 2.14 19.41
CA VAL A 350 23.69 1.68 18.12
C VAL A 350 25.11 1.14 18.30
N GLU A 351 25.97 1.85 19.02
CA GLU A 351 27.36 1.43 19.25
C GLU A 351 27.42 0.13 20.05
N ARG A 352 26.50 -0.07 20.99
CA ARG A 352 26.38 -1.32 21.75
C ARG A 352 26.04 -2.55 20.88
N VAL A 353 25.27 -2.37 19.80
CA VAL A 353 24.81 -3.48 18.93
C VAL A 353 25.72 -3.68 17.73
N PHE A 354 26.09 -2.59 17.06
CA PHE A 354 26.91 -2.64 15.85
C PHE A 354 28.40 -2.50 16.14
N GLY A 355 28.82 -2.22 17.37
CA GLY A 355 30.23 -1.98 17.69
C GLY A 355 30.79 -0.70 17.08
N ASN A 356 32.11 -0.57 17.19
CA ASN A 356 32.87 0.57 16.68
C ASN A 356 33.31 0.37 15.22
N TYR A 357 33.35 1.46 14.46
CA TYR A 357 33.72 1.46 13.05
C TYR A 357 35.24 1.18 12.87
N PRO A 358 35.67 0.46 11.81
CA PRO A 358 34.89 -0.10 10.70
C PRO A 358 34.27 -1.47 11.01
N LEU A 359 33.10 -1.71 10.43
CA LEU A 359 32.44 -3.02 10.40
C LEU A 359 32.99 -3.86 9.25
N ASP A 360 33.13 -5.16 9.45
CA ASP A 360 33.49 -6.09 8.37
C ASP A 360 32.48 -5.98 7.21
N GLY A 361 33.02 -5.93 5.98
CA GLY A 361 32.25 -5.70 4.77
C GLY A 361 31.42 -6.93 4.42
N LEU A 362 30.13 -6.87 4.70
CA LEU A 362 29.17 -7.87 4.22
C LEU A 362 28.45 -7.32 2.99
N ASP A 363 28.72 -7.88 1.82
CA ASP A 363 28.14 -7.39 0.56
C ASP A 363 26.65 -7.77 0.40
N SER A 364 26.23 -8.87 1.03
CA SER A 364 24.85 -9.31 1.01
C SER A 364 24.44 -9.99 2.33
N LEU A 365 23.21 -9.72 2.75
CA LEU A 365 22.59 -10.33 3.93
C LEU A 365 21.21 -10.84 3.54
N THR A 366 21.00 -12.14 3.69
CA THR A 366 19.68 -12.75 3.56
C THR A 366 19.16 -13.12 4.93
N LEU A 367 17.98 -12.62 5.29
CA LEU A 367 17.24 -12.98 6.49
C LEU A 367 16.07 -13.88 6.08
N LYS A 368 16.02 -15.09 6.63
CA LYS A 368 14.85 -15.98 6.53
C LYS A 368 14.12 -15.93 7.86
N LEU A 369 12.94 -15.33 7.87
CA LEU A 369 12.07 -15.21 9.03
C LEU A 369 11.04 -16.33 8.98
N GLU A 370 11.03 -17.20 9.97
CA GLU A 370 10.04 -18.27 10.12
C GLU A 370 9.13 -17.95 11.29
N MET A 371 7.84 -17.78 11.01
CA MET A 371 6.82 -17.57 12.01
C MET A 371 5.86 -18.75 12.02
N SER A 372 5.72 -19.41 13.18
CA SER A 372 4.62 -20.36 13.36
C SER A 372 3.31 -19.57 13.34
N VAL A 373 2.46 -19.90 12.39
CA VAL A 373 1.08 -19.40 12.39
C VAL A 373 0.33 -20.41 13.23
N GLU A 374 -0.01 -20.06 14.48
CA GLU A 374 -1.03 -20.84 15.18
C GLU A 374 -2.28 -20.80 14.28
N PRO A 375 -2.76 -21.94 13.76
CA PRO A 375 -3.99 -21.95 13.01
C PRO A 375 -5.06 -21.48 13.97
N VAL A 376 -5.49 -20.24 13.80
CA VAL A 376 -6.65 -19.71 14.49
C VAL A 376 -7.84 -20.44 13.86
N LEU A 377 -8.08 -21.68 14.31
CA LEU A 377 -9.31 -22.43 14.12
C LEU A 377 -10.41 -21.68 14.87
N SER A 378 -10.83 -20.56 14.30
CA SER A 378 -12.12 -19.96 14.58
C SER A 378 -12.96 -19.99 13.32
N ASP A 379 -13.09 -21.20 12.76
CA ASP A 379 -14.30 -21.54 12.01
C ASP A 379 -15.38 -21.94 13.03
N HIS A 380 -16.23 -20.97 13.35
CA HIS A 380 -17.66 -21.20 13.57
C HIS A 380 -18.12 -22.16 14.69
N GLY A 381 -17.35 -22.38 15.77
CA GLY A 381 -17.87 -23.09 16.95
C GLY A 381 -18.35 -24.53 16.69
N ILE A 382 -17.85 -25.16 15.62
CA ILE A 382 -18.03 -26.60 15.39
C ILE A 382 -16.70 -27.26 15.72
N GLN A 383 -16.67 -28.02 16.81
CA GLN A 383 -15.57 -28.94 17.09
C GLN A 383 -15.54 -29.98 15.97
N ILE A 384 -14.58 -29.87 15.06
CA ILE A 384 -14.23 -30.99 14.18
C ILE A 384 -13.32 -31.88 15.02
N SER A 385 -13.87 -32.95 15.57
CA SER A 385 -13.08 -34.04 16.15
C SER A 385 -12.25 -34.66 15.02
N THR A 386 -10.94 -34.51 15.07
CA THR A 386 -10.02 -35.32 14.27
C THR A 386 -9.95 -36.71 14.90
N ASP A 387 -11.02 -37.49 14.71
CA ASP A 387 -10.97 -38.93 14.96
C ASP A 387 -10.28 -39.59 13.78
N ASP A 388 -9.05 -40.00 14.03
CA ASP A 388 -8.28 -40.96 13.25
C ASP A 388 -9.06 -42.29 13.21
N THR A 389 -9.76 -42.56 12.10
CA THR A 389 -10.24 -43.92 11.80
C THR A 389 -10.05 -44.20 10.31
N THR A 390 -8.84 -44.63 9.98
CA THR A 390 -8.57 -45.37 8.75
C THR A 390 -9.15 -46.78 8.87
N ASP A 391 -10.43 -46.94 8.55
CA ASP A 391 -11.00 -48.24 8.19
C ASP A 391 -11.27 -48.29 6.69
N LYS A 392 -10.58 -49.26 6.05
CA LYS A 392 -10.65 -49.59 4.64
C LYS A 392 -12.09 -49.98 4.25
N ALA A 393 -12.73 -49.19 3.39
CA ALA A 393 -13.94 -49.60 2.70
C ALA A 393 -13.57 -50.27 1.36
N GLU A 394 -13.97 -51.53 1.24
CA GLU A 394 -13.83 -52.38 0.05
C GLU A 394 -14.63 -51.85 -1.15
N GLU A 395 -14.02 -51.92 -2.33
CA GLU A 395 -14.66 -51.68 -3.63
C GLU A 395 -15.76 -52.72 -3.93
N PRO A 396 -16.96 -52.31 -4.38
CA PRO A 396 -17.94 -53.25 -4.89
C PRO A 396 -17.63 -53.60 -6.35
N LYS A 397 -17.50 -54.91 -6.59
CA LYS A 397 -17.24 -55.56 -7.88
C LYS A 397 -18.38 -55.34 -8.88
N GLU A 398 -17.96 -55.13 -10.13
CA GLU A 398 -18.76 -55.20 -11.35
C GLU A 398 -19.55 -56.51 -11.47
N ALA A 399 -20.82 -56.40 -11.87
CA ALA A 399 -21.59 -57.51 -12.41
C ALA A 399 -22.08 -57.14 -13.81
N LYS A 400 -21.72 -58.01 -14.76
CA LYS A 400 -22.08 -58.00 -16.17
C LYS A 400 -23.46 -58.62 -16.43
N ASP A 401 -24.13 -58.04 -17.44
CA ASP A 401 -24.96 -58.62 -18.50
C ASP A 401 -26.14 -59.56 -18.16
N ASP A 402 -27.35 -59.17 -18.60
CA ASP A 402 -28.10 -59.88 -19.66
C ASP A 402 -29.43 -59.15 -20.01
N ASP A 403 -29.61 -58.85 -21.31
CA ASP A 403 -30.77 -58.29 -22.04
C ASP A 403 -32.03 -59.23 -22.06
N PRO A 404 -33.16 -59.02 -22.82
CA PRO A 404 -33.61 -57.93 -23.71
C PRO A 404 -35.14 -57.58 -23.60
N ILE A 405 -35.61 -56.71 -24.53
CA ILE A 405 -36.95 -56.61 -25.16
C ILE A 405 -37.78 -55.38 -24.78
N GLY A 406 -38.03 -54.54 -25.81
CA GLY A 406 -39.05 -53.49 -25.78
C GLY A 406 -38.99 -52.55 -26.98
N ASP A 407 -39.27 -53.05 -28.18
CA ASP A 407 -39.64 -52.24 -29.35
C ASP A 407 -40.74 -51.21 -29.01
N PHE A 408 -40.61 -49.94 -29.40
CA PHE A 408 -41.69 -49.20 -30.08
C PHE A 408 -41.29 -47.78 -30.55
N PHE A 409 -41.66 -47.52 -31.80
CA PHE A 409 -41.79 -46.26 -32.58
C PHE A 409 -40.58 -45.60 -33.27
N LEU A 410 -40.48 -46.01 -34.55
CA LEU A 410 -40.04 -45.30 -35.74
C LEU A 410 -40.68 -43.90 -35.90
N GLY A 411 -39.90 -42.94 -36.43
CA GLY A 411 -40.44 -41.65 -36.87
C GLY A 411 -39.43 -40.61 -37.36
N ALA A 412 -38.53 -40.95 -38.28
CA ALA A 412 -37.89 -39.99 -39.20
C ALA A 412 -38.54 -40.22 -40.60
N PRO A 413 -38.61 -39.24 -41.55
CA PRO A 413 -37.42 -38.57 -42.06
C PRO A 413 -37.60 -37.14 -42.63
N THR A 414 -36.45 -36.49 -42.88
CA THR A 414 -36.03 -35.89 -44.17
C THR A 414 -35.34 -34.54 -44.02
N SER A 415 -34.06 -34.54 -44.39
CA SER A 415 -33.27 -33.37 -44.76
C SER A 415 -33.60 -32.93 -46.19
N PRO A 416 -33.27 -31.67 -46.55
CA PRO A 416 -32.55 -31.51 -47.80
C PRO A 416 -31.44 -30.45 -47.79
N LYS A 417 -30.29 -30.87 -48.34
CA LYS A 417 -29.46 -30.24 -49.39
C LYS A 417 -29.15 -28.73 -49.35
N LYS A 418 -27.84 -28.45 -49.22
CA LYS A 418 -26.96 -27.59 -50.04
C LYS A 418 -27.59 -26.40 -50.80
N LYS A 419 -26.99 -25.21 -50.65
CA LYS A 419 -26.45 -24.44 -51.80
C LYS A 419 -25.47 -23.34 -51.37
N LYS A 420 -24.33 -23.34 -52.07
CA LYS A 420 -23.37 -22.23 -52.22
C LYS A 420 -23.91 -21.24 -53.26
N ALA A 421 -23.72 -19.95 -53.02
CA ALA A 421 -23.61 -18.85 -54.00
C ALA A 421 -22.87 -17.72 -53.24
N SER A 422 -21.64 -17.31 -53.57
CA SER A 422 -21.22 -16.50 -54.73
C SER A 422 -22.05 -15.22 -54.87
N MET A 423 -21.44 -14.09 -54.52
CA MET A 423 -21.64 -12.84 -55.25
C MET A 423 -20.44 -11.91 -55.02
N ASP A 424 -19.62 -11.82 -56.06
CA ASP A 424 -18.59 -10.81 -56.24
C ASP A 424 -19.19 -9.49 -56.75
N ASN A 425 -18.40 -8.42 -56.53
CA ASN A 425 -18.12 -7.28 -57.41
C ASN A 425 -18.55 -5.86 -57.01
N PHE A 426 -17.59 -4.96 -57.32
CA PHE A 426 -17.61 -3.51 -57.54
C PHE A 426 -17.35 -2.57 -56.36
N PHE A 427 -16.09 -2.15 -56.18
CA PHE A 427 -15.54 -0.95 -56.85
C PHE A 427 -14.01 -0.97 -56.84
N ASN A 428 -13.40 -0.94 -58.02
CA ASN A 428 -12.03 -0.45 -58.26
C ASN A 428 -12.03 1.07 -58.08
N ASP A 429 -10.96 1.67 -57.56
CA ASP A 429 -10.17 2.62 -58.36
C ASP A 429 -8.81 2.95 -57.71
N ASP A 430 -7.78 2.74 -58.52
CA ASP A 430 -6.46 3.35 -58.65
C ASP A 430 -5.83 4.23 -57.56
N THR A 431 -4.60 3.87 -57.17
CA THR A 431 -3.42 4.67 -57.55
C THR A 431 -2.11 3.89 -57.37
N MET A 432 -1.42 3.71 -58.49
CA MET A 432 -0.04 3.25 -58.63
C MET A 432 0.96 4.22 -58.00
N VAL A 433 2.12 3.72 -57.53
CA VAL A 433 3.46 4.17 -57.97
C VAL A 433 4.49 3.06 -57.65
N ASP A 434 5.35 2.83 -58.63
CA ASP A 434 6.44 1.86 -58.81
C ASP A 434 7.65 1.93 -57.85
N GLY A 435 8.46 0.86 -57.92
CA GLY A 435 9.92 0.90 -57.79
C GLY A 435 10.48 -0.20 -56.86
N LEU A 436 10.65 -1.45 -57.30
CA LEU A 436 11.90 -1.97 -57.91
C LEU A 436 13.18 -1.44 -57.24
N ASP A 437 13.89 -2.28 -56.48
CA ASP A 437 15.08 -2.94 -57.05
C ASP A 437 15.58 -4.09 -56.16
N GLU A 438 15.90 -5.20 -56.83
CA GLU A 438 16.63 -6.35 -56.32
C GLU A 438 18.13 -6.05 -56.43
N SER A 439 18.94 -6.50 -55.47
CA SER A 439 20.33 -6.82 -55.79
C SER A 439 20.88 -7.88 -54.84
N ASP A 440 21.24 -8.99 -55.45
CA ASP A 440 22.05 -10.10 -54.96
C ASP A 440 23.32 -9.67 -54.22
N LYS A 441 23.78 -10.52 -53.30
CA LYS A 441 25.22 -10.73 -53.04
C LYS A 441 25.51 -12.06 -52.35
N GLU A 442 25.91 -12.99 -53.20
CA GLU A 442 27.05 -13.91 -53.10
C GLU A 442 27.63 -14.27 -51.71
N ALA A 443 27.59 -15.58 -51.46
CA ALA A 443 28.66 -16.48 -51.05
C ALA A 443 29.92 -15.88 -50.38
N SER A 444 30.25 -16.43 -49.21
CA SER A 444 31.62 -16.63 -48.76
C SER A 444 31.64 -17.79 -47.77
N ASP A 445 32.23 -18.89 -48.21
CA ASP A 445 32.79 -19.94 -47.37
C ASP A 445 33.80 -19.32 -46.37
N ASN A 446 33.83 -19.87 -45.16
CA ASN A 446 35.07 -20.05 -44.42
C ASN A 446 34.88 -21.16 -43.39
N GLU A 447 35.72 -22.17 -43.56
CA GLU A 447 35.95 -23.34 -42.73
C GLU A 447 36.66 -22.98 -41.42
N GLU A 448 36.54 -23.93 -40.49
CA GLU A 448 37.46 -24.25 -39.38
C GLU A 448 37.60 -23.24 -38.24
N ASP A 449 37.13 -23.62 -37.04
CA ASP A 449 38.08 -24.03 -36.00
C ASP A 449 37.39 -24.67 -34.78
N ASP A 450 37.90 -25.84 -34.44
CA ASP A 450 37.65 -26.64 -33.26
C ASP A 450 37.78 -25.82 -31.96
N LYS A 451 36.76 -25.87 -31.09
CA LYS A 451 36.94 -25.80 -29.62
C LYS A 451 35.92 -26.66 -28.89
N GLU A 452 36.38 -27.88 -28.64
CA GLU A 452 36.38 -28.58 -27.35
C GLU A 452 35.27 -28.24 -26.34
N ASP A 453 34.45 -29.26 -26.12
CA ASP A 453 33.55 -29.50 -25.02
C ASP A 453 34.13 -29.10 -23.66
N SER A 454 33.46 -28.14 -23.00
CA SER A 454 33.58 -27.94 -21.57
C SER A 454 32.16 -27.93 -20.99
N ASP A 455 31.66 -29.13 -20.72
CA ASP A 455 30.49 -29.39 -19.90
C ASP A 455 30.78 -28.95 -18.46
N ASN A 456 30.67 -27.65 -18.20
CA ASN A 456 30.54 -27.13 -16.85
C ASN A 456 29.05 -26.92 -16.57
N ASP A 457 28.37 -28.04 -16.40
CA ASP A 457 27.02 -28.14 -15.84
C ASP A 457 27.08 -27.76 -14.34
N GLU A 458 27.32 -26.48 -14.05
CA GLU A 458 26.95 -25.92 -12.75
C GLU A 458 25.43 -25.73 -12.76
N SER A 459 24.72 -26.83 -12.51
CA SER A 459 23.31 -26.80 -12.18
C SER A 459 23.13 -25.80 -11.03
N PRO A 460 22.29 -24.75 -11.17
CA PRO A 460 22.00 -23.87 -10.04
C PRO A 460 21.46 -24.74 -8.91
N PHE A 461 22.12 -24.68 -7.76
CA PHE A 461 21.72 -25.41 -6.57
C PHE A 461 20.31 -24.97 -6.17
N VAL A 462 19.31 -25.73 -6.62
CA VAL A 462 17.91 -25.54 -6.24
C VAL A 462 17.77 -26.14 -4.85
N TRP A 463 17.67 -25.27 -3.83
CA TRP A 463 17.19 -25.67 -2.52
C TRP A 463 15.81 -26.32 -2.71
N ARG A 464 15.75 -27.64 -2.54
CA ARG A 464 14.49 -28.34 -2.36
C ARG A 464 14.04 -28.05 -0.93
N ASP A 465 13.14 -27.08 -0.77
CA ASP A 465 12.33 -26.92 0.44
C ASP A 465 11.37 -28.12 0.52
N GLU A 466 11.88 -29.29 0.93
CA GLU A 466 11.08 -30.51 1.10
C GLU A 466 10.32 -30.55 2.44
N ASN A 467 10.43 -29.50 3.28
CA ASN A 467 9.73 -29.37 4.56
C ASN A 467 9.06 -28.00 4.70
N ASP A 468 8.26 -27.59 3.71
CA ASP A 468 7.29 -26.52 3.91
C ASP A 468 6.19 -27.04 4.85
N ASP A 469 6.43 -26.99 6.16
CA ASP A 469 5.37 -27.16 7.15
C ASP A 469 4.27 -26.15 6.81
N PRO A 470 3.05 -26.60 6.45
CA PRO A 470 1.99 -25.71 5.95
C PRO A 470 1.55 -24.66 6.99
N ASP A 471 1.96 -24.85 8.25
CA ASP A 471 1.68 -23.98 9.38
C ASP A 471 2.79 -22.95 9.66
N THR A 472 3.81 -22.87 8.80
CA THR A 472 4.90 -21.90 8.94
C THR A 472 4.85 -20.85 7.82
N LEU A 473 4.82 -19.58 8.22
CA LEU A 473 4.99 -18.46 7.30
C LEU A 473 6.48 -18.15 7.20
N THR A 474 7.06 -18.42 6.03
CA THR A 474 8.45 -18.08 5.73
C THR A 474 8.53 -16.75 4.96
N MET A 475 9.39 -15.84 5.42
CA MET A 475 9.65 -14.56 4.76
C MET A 475 11.15 -14.41 4.51
N LYS A 476 11.51 -14.25 3.23
CA LYS A 476 12.89 -13.99 2.82
C LYS A 476 13.09 -12.50 2.57
N ILE A 477 13.99 -11.87 3.32
CA ILE A 477 14.46 -10.50 3.11
C ILE A 477 15.90 -10.58 2.61
N SER A 478 16.21 -9.99 1.47
CA SER A 478 17.58 -9.89 0.96
C SER A 478 18.00 -8.42 0.91
N LEU A 479 19.15 -8.14 1.51
CA LEU A 479 19.79 -6.83 1.57
C LEU A 479 21.12 -6.93 0.83
N GLU A 480 21.38 -6.03 -0.10
CA GLU A 480 22.59 -6.01 -0.93
C GLU A 480 23.22 -4.62 -0.90
N GLY A 481 24.54 -4.54 -0.83
CA GLY A 481 25.27 -3.28 -0.79
C GLY A 481 26.79 -3.49 -0.70
N GLN A 482 27.58 -2.42 -0.59
CA GLN A 482 29.03 -2.52 -0.39
C GLN A 482 29.41 -2.92 1.04
N ASN A 483 28.53 -2.62 2.00
CA ASN A 483 28.63 -3.05 3.39
C ASN A 483 27.23 -2.93 4.01
N VAL A 484 26.50 -4.03 4.00
CA VAL A 484 25.13 -4.09 4.52
C VAL A 484 25.09 -3.73 6.01
N MET A 485 26.11 -4.09 6.78
CA MET A 485 26.16 -3.80 8.21
C MET A 485 26.36 -2.31 8.49
N ALA A 486 27.18 -1.63 7.69
CA ALA A 486 27.27 -0.16 7.71
C ALA A 486 25.93 0.49 7.33
N GLY A 487 25.23 -0.03 6.33
CA GLY A 487 23.90 0.45 5.94
C GLY A 487 22.84 0.29 7.05
N LEU A 488 22.80 -0.86 7.72
CA LEU A 488 21.90 -1.11 8.86
C LEU A 488 22.21 -0.18 10.05
N ARG A 489 23.49 0.02 10.35
CA ARG A 489 23.94 0.98 11.37
C ARG A 489 23.49 2.40 11.04
N ASP A 490 23.64 2.83 9.79
CA ASP A 490 23.22 4.16 9.36
C ASP A 490 21.70 4.32 9.45
N LEU A 491 20.92 3.30 9.07
CA LEU A 491 19.46 3.32 9.25
C LEU A 491 19.07 3.49 10.73
N ALA A 492 19.76 2.80 11.63
CA ALA A 492 19.54 2.92 13.07
C ALA A 492 19.90 4.32 13.60
N LEU A 493 21.07 4.87 13.22
CA LEU A 493 21.49 6.23 13.60
C LEU A 493 20.49 7.31 13.15
N HIS A 494 19.92 7.13 11.95
CA HIS A 494 18.93 8.05 11.39
C HIS A 494 17.51 7.85 11.96
N GLY A 495 17.29 6.82 12.79
CA GLY A 495 16.00 6.53 13.41
C GLY A 495 14.99 5.84 12.51
N TYR A 496 15.46 5.13 11.48
CA TYR A 496 14.61 4.22 10.72
C TYR A 496 14.46 2.86 11.41
N ILE A 497 15.36 2.54 12.35
CA ILE A 497 15.29 1.40 13.27
C ILE A 497 15.33 1.97 14.69
N ASP A 498 14.27 1.77 15.46
CA ASP A 498 14.18 2.25 16.84
C ASP A 498 14.61 1.17 17.84
N PRO A 499 15.33 1.52 18.92
CA PRO A 499 15.62 0.60 20.01
C PRO A 499 14.35 0.20 20.79
N PRO A 500 14.32 -0.97 21.45
CA PRO A 500 15.43 -1.91 21.60
C PRO A 500 15.67 -2.74 20.32
N TYR A 501 16.92 -2.86 19.92
CA TYR A 501 17.29 -3.73 18.80
C TYR A 501 17.14 -5.21 19.22
N PRO A 502 16.76 -6.10 18.28
CA PRO A 502 16.72 -7.52 18.56
C PRO A 502 18.10 -8.04 18.96
N SER A 503 18.18 -8.92 19.97
CA SER A 503 19.45 -9.48 20.47
C SER A 503 20.25 -10.20 19.38
N TRP A 504 19.56 -10.84 18.43
CA TRP A 504 20.17 -11.52 17.30
C TRP A 504 20.98 -10.58 16.39
N MET A 505 20.71 -9.27 16.42
CA MET A 505 21.42 -8.31 15.58
C MET A 505 22.89 -8.17 16.02
N THR A 506 23.16 -8.23 17.33
CA THR A 506 24.53 -8.21 17.86
C THR A 506 25.30 -9.47 17.44
N GLU A 507 24.64 -10.63 17.48
CA GLU A 507 25.24 -11.91 17.05
C GLU A 507 25.50 -11.93 15.54
N LEU A 508 24.59 -11.35 14.75
CA LEU A 508 24.76 -11.19 13.31
C LEU A 508 25.98 -10.31 12.98
N VAL A 509 26.13 -9.18 13.67
CA VAL A 509 27.31 -8.30 13.52
C VAL A 509 28.59 -9.05 13.89
N ALA A 510 28.59 -9.78 15.01
CA ALA A 510 29.77 -10.48 15.50
C ALA A 510 30.17 -11.68 14.63
N SER A 511 29.21 -12.34 13.98
CA SER A 511 29.46 -13.55 13.16
C SER A 511 29.93 -13.24 11.74
N GLY A 512 29.60 -12.07 11.19
CA GLY A 512 29.82 -11.76 9.78
C GLY A 512 29.04 -12.67 8.81
N ALA A 513 27.99 -13.35 9.28
CA ALA A 513 27.21 -14.28 8.46
C ALA A 513 26.41 -13.53 7.38
N SER A 514 26.44 -14.04 6.15
CA SER A 514 25.65 -13.54 5.02
C SER A 514 24.22 -14.05 5.01
N LEU A 515 23.92 -15.07 5.82
CA LEU A 515 22.60 -15.70 5.90
C LEU A 515 22.22 -15.95 7.36
N ALA A 516 21.05 -15.46 7.75
CA ALA A 516 20.50 -15.64 9.09
C ALA A 516 19.07 -16.17 9.04
N TYR A 517 18.80 -17.21 9.81
CA TYR A 517 17.49 -17.80 10.00
C TYR A 517 16.96 -17.36 11.37
N ILE A 518 15.90 -16.57 11.35
CA ILE A 518 15.26 -16.03 12.54
C ILE A 518 13.95 -16.79 12.76
N LYS A 519 13.91 -17.65 13.77
CA LYS A 519 12.66 -18.24 14.30
C LYS A 519 12.22 -17.45 15.53
N LYS A 520 10.96 -17.63 15.95
CA LYS A 520 10.35 -16.93 17.10
C LYS A 520 11.26 -16.85 18.33
N ASP A 521 11.98 -17.93 18.64
CA ASP A 521 12.79 -18.05 19.86
C ASP A 521 14.27 -18.38 19.61
N SER A 522 14.72 -18.43 18.34
CA SER A 522 16.08 -18.86 18.02
C SER A 522 16.63 -18.23 16.75
N LEU A 523 17.90 -17.84 16.78
CA LEU A 523 18.68 -17.44 15.62
C LEU A 523 19.61 -18.58 15.20
N TYR A 524 19.58 -18.94 13.92
CA TYR A 524 20.61 -19.79 13.32
C TYR A 524 21.37 -18.96 12.29
N LEU A 525 22.67 -18.77 12.52
CA LEU A 525 23.56 -18.09 11.60
C LEU A 525 24.24 -19.14 10.74
N ASP A 526 24.08 -19.03 9.44
CA ASP A 526 24.79 -19.90 8.51
C ASP A 526 26.15 -19.26 8.23
N VAL A 527 27.14 -19.69 9.01
CA VAL A 527 28.54 -19.35 8.76
C VAL A 527 29.05 -20.33 7.73
N GLU A 528 28.53 -20.24 6.50
CA GLU A 528 29.19 -20.91 5.38
C GLU A 528 30.61 -20.36 5.33
N SER A 529 31.58 -21.24 5.56
CA SER A 529 32.99 -20.88 5.58
C SER A 529 33.36 -20.31 4.22
N SER A 530 33.47 -18.98 4.16
CA SER A 530 33.99 -18.18 3.04
C SER A 530 35.45 -18.50 2.69
N SER A 531 35.99 -19.65 3.14
CA SER A 531 37.36 -20.10 2.91
C SER A 531 37.63 -20.67 1.51
N LYS A 532 36.76 -20.44 0.51
CA LYS A 532 36.98 -20.97 -0.86
C LYS A 532 37.36 -19.95 -1.92
N ASN A 533 37.39 -18.65 -1.61
CA ASN A 533 37.91 -17.63 -2.54
C ASN A 533 39.08 -16.87 -1.89
N GLY A 534 40.25 -17.52 -1.87
CA GLY A 534 41.55 -16.92 -1.57
C GLY A 534 42.51 -17.16 -2.72
#